data_AF-A0A8J4RGQ8-F1
#
_entry.id   AF-A0A8J4RGQ8-F1
#
_cell.length_a   1.000
_cell.length_b   1.000
_cell.length_c   1.000
_cell.angle_alpha   90.00
_cell.angle_beta   90.00
_cell.angle_gamma   90.00
#
_symmetry.space_group_name_H-M   'P 1'
#
loop_
_entity.id
_entity.type
_entity.pdbx_description
1 polymer ?
#
loop_
_entity_poly.entity_id
_entity_poly.type
_entity_poly.pdbx_seq_one_letter_code
_entity_poly.pdbx_strand_id
1 'polypeptide(L)'
;MAEAIHNLAVILKNHPQPQNDAEFLLVKQTRPPKFNDEEYDSYVDSDIWDLPSTQLNLLDGNSESPIVVEGAQSINLTNFDLHSALTKVLEQVGFEVTDGGEWKFWKYVEEAEFGPGLPVHTVFIMGKLLAGDRNLQERCKWMSVQSCLSWLLEVKPSSDRVGPLTVVGLVNDSIQPADQKVPSILRHQEYPPGVKLVPIGSKTAKPFHTTNLIIFAPENVSNESENNSFVACGDALIVDPGCRSEFHEELQKIVAALPRKLVVFVTHHHRDHVDGLSIVQKCNPSATLLVHENTMRRIGKGDWSLGYTSVSGAEDICIGGQQLRVIFAPGHTDGHMALLHMSTHSLIVGDHCVGQGSAILDITSGGNMTQYFQTTYKFMELSPHTLIPMHGRVNLWPKHMLCGYLKNRRSRETSILKAIENGAETLFDIVAEVYSEFDRSVWIPAASNVRLHVEHLAEQDKLPKAFSIQKFQKTCGLYFLARWTWAYLSKGLQLNYQKLWTSKLFVAGAVASFAVLYSINKFSAK
;
A
#
# COMPACT_ATOMS: atom_id res chain seq x y z
N MET A 1 26.28 -2.50 -9.32
CA MET A 1 25.01 -1.77 -9.15
C MET A 1 24.22 -2.54 -8.12
N ALA A 2 23.61 -1.87 -7.13
CA ALA A 2 22.71 -2.57 -6.21
C ALA A 2 21.63 -3.30 -7.04
N GLU A 3 21.12 -4.42 -6.54
CA GLU A 3 20.04 -5.16 -7.19
C GLU A 3 18.81 -4.22 -7.25
N ALA A 4 18.55 -3.63 -8.41
CA ALA A 4 17.47 -2.69 -8.67
C ALA A 4 16.78 -3.07 -9.97
N ILE A 5 15.48 -2.83 -10.04
CA ILE A 5 14.72 -2.99 -11.28
C ILE A 5 14.88 -1.71 -12.09
N HIS A 6 15.40 -1.83 -13.30
CA HIS A 6 15.49 -0.73 -14.24
C HIS A 6 14.39 -0.87 -15.29
N ASN A 7 13.71 0.23 -15.61
CA ASN A 7 12.69 0.31 -16.64
C ASN A 7 13.08 1.34 -17.70
N LEU A 8 12.60 1.12 -18.92
CA LEU A 8 12.64 2.09 -20.01
C LEU A 8 11.21 2.51 -20.31
N ALA A 9 10.93 3.81 -20.25
CA ALA A 9 9.70 4.43 -20.72
C ALA A 9 10.00 5.36 -21.90
N VAL A 10 9.17 5.30 -22.95
CA VAL A 10 9.47 5.99 -24.21
C VAL A 10 8.38 7.00 -24.55
N ILE A 11 8.80 8.24 -24.79
CA ILE A 11 7.94 9.34 -25.24
C ILE A 11 8.07 9.40 -26.76
N LEU A 12 7.11 8.83 -27.47
CA LEU A 12 7.04 8.87 -28.92
C LEU A 12 6.22 10.08 -29.34
N LYS A 13 6.83 11.04 -30.03
CA LYS A 13 6.16 12.23 -30.55
C LYS A 13 5.77 12.08 -32.01
N ASN A 14 4.64 12.66 -32.36
CA ASN A 14 4.22 12.80 -33.75
C ASN A 14 5.10 13.83 -34.48
N HIS A 15 5.22 13.72 -35.80
CA HIS A 15 5.95 14.69 -36.64
C HIS A 15 5.33 16.09 -36.49
N PRO A 16 6.10 17.21 -36.46
CA PRO A 16 5.55 18.51 -36.08
C PRO A 16 4.41 18.96 -36.99
N GLN A 17 3.21 19.08 -36.43
CA GLN A 17 2.16 19.93 -36.98
C GLN A 17 2.35 21.38 -36.49
N PRO A 18 1.97 22.40 -37.28
CA PRO A 18 2.33 23.79 -37.01
C PRO A 18 1.56 24.48 -35.87
N GLN A 19 0.77 23.76 -35.08
CA GLN A 19 -0.05 24.33 -34.01
C GLN A 19 0.20 23.64 -32.68
N ASN A 20 0.36 24.46 -31.64
CA ASN A 20 0.70 24.11 -30.27
C ASN A 20 -0.19 23.00 -29.68
N ASP A 21 0.34 21.77 -29.67
CA ASP A 21 0.41 20.86 -28.54
C ASP A 21 1.07 19.59 -29.05
N ALA A 22 2.37 19.40 -28.82
CA ALA A 22 3.07 18.23 -29.33
C ALA A 22 2.51 16.96 -28.68
N GLU A 23 1.68 16.22 -29.43
CA GLU A 23 1.11 14.96 -28.98
C GLU A 23 2.18 13.89 -28.81
N PHE A 24 1.93 13.01 -27.85
CA PHE A 24 2.71 11.81 -27.60
C PHE A 24 1.83 10.58 -27.54
N LEU A 25 2.41 9.44 -27.87
CA LEU A 25 1.69 8.18 -27.96
C LEU A 25 1.59 7.51 -26.58
N LEU A 26 0.36 7.18 -26.18
CA LEU A 26 0.07 6.34 -25.04
C LEU A 26 -0.40 4.96 -25.50
N VAL A 27 -0.10 3.94 -24.68
CA VAL A 27 -0.57 2.57 -24.88
C VAL A 27 -1.48 2.13 -23.73
N LYS A 28 -2.52 1.40 -24.10
CA LYS A 28 -3.50 0.81 -23.20
C LYS A 28 -2.88 -0.31 -22.38
N GLN A 29 -2.78 -0.08 -21.08
CA GLN A 29 -2.19 -1.02 -20.12
C GLN A 29 -3.02 -2.29 -19.98
N THR A 30 -2.33 -3.41 -19.82
CA THR A 30 -2.97 -4.72 -19.63
C THR A 30 -3.54 -4.83 -18.23
N ARG A 31 -4.83 -5.17 -18.12
CA ARG A 31 -5.47 -5.45 -16.84
C ARG A 31 -4.84 -6.67 -16.15
N PRO A 32 -4.85 -6.73 -14.82
CA PRO A 32 -4.47 -7.94 -14.10
C PRO A 32 -5.31 -9.16 -14.51
N PRO A 33 -4.78 -10.39 -14.35
CA PRO A 33 -5.53 -11.60 -14.63
C PRO A 33 -6.82 -11.70 -13.82
N LYS A 34 -7.85 -12.27 -14.45
CA LYS A 34 -9.13 -12.59 -13.81
C LYS A 34 -8.97 -13.61 -12.68
N PHE A 35 -9.89 -13.57 -11.73
CA PHE A 35 -9.93 -14.49 -10.60
C PHE A 35 -10.56 -15.83 -10.94
N ASN A 36 -11.23 -15.96 -12.08
CA ASN A 36 -12.08 -17.10 -12.45
C ASN A 36 -13.22 -17.31 -11.44
N ASP A 37 -13.83 -16.20 -11.02
CA ASP A 37 -14.93 -16.14 -10.07
C ASP A 37 -15.93 -15.10 -10.58
N GLU A 38 -17.16 -15.50 -10.86
CA GLU A 38 -18.16 -14.67 -11.54
C GLU A 38 -18.49 -13.39 -10.76
N GLU A 39 -18.53 -13.47 -9.43
CA GLU A 39 -18.79 -12.29 -8.57
C GLU A 39 -17.64 -11.29 -8.72
N TYR A 40 -16.40 -11.73 -8.55
CA TYR A 40 -15.24 -10.85 -8.56
C TYR A 40 -14.85 -10.34 -9.94
N ASP A 41 -15.01 -11.18 -10.97
CA ASP A 41 -14.71 -10.80 -12.36
C ASP A 41 -15.76 -9.86 -12.96
N SER A 42 -16.91 -9.66 -12.29
CA SER A 42 -17.89 -8.63 -12.65
C SER A 42 -17.43 -7.21 -12.31
N TYR A 43 -16.51 -7.06 -11.35
CA TYR A 43 -15.95 -5.76 -10.97
C TYR A 43 -14.78 -5.39 -11.88
N VAL A 44 -15.10 -4.61 -12.91
CA VAL A 44 -14.10 -4.20 -13.92
C VAL A 44 -13.60 -2.78 -13.66
N ASP A 45 -12.27 -2.65 -13.57
CA ASP A 45 -11.58 -1.36 -13.55
C ASP A 45 -11.54 -0.70 -14.93
N SER A 46 -11.64 0.63 -14.96
CA SER A 46 -11.50 1.42 -16.18
C SER A 46 -10.12 1.24 -16.82
N ASP A 47 -10.04 1.48 -18.13
CA ASP A 47 -8.79 1.39 -18.85
C ASP A 47 -7.77 2.43 -18.37
N ILE A 48 -6.48 2.06 -18.42
CA ILE A 48 -5.36 2.96 -18.16
C ILE A 48 -4.57 3.11 -19.44
N TRP A 49 -4.25 4.36 -19.78
CA TRP A 49 -3.37 4.75 -20.86
C TRP A 49 -2.10 5.31 -20.24
N ASP A 50 -0.95 4.75 -20.60
CA ASP A 50 0.33 5.21 -20.08
C ASP A 50 1.42 5.15 -21.16
N LEU A 51 2.59 5.73 -20.86
CA LEU A 51 3.72 5.67 -21.77
C LEU A 51 4.10 4.20 -22.02
N PRO A 52 4.40 3.81 -23.27
CA PRO A 52 4.90 2.47 -23.55
C PRO A 52 6.22 2.27 -22.82
N SER A 53 6.34 1.12 -22.16
CA SER A 53 7.47 0.84 -21.28
C SER A 53 7.78 -0.64 -21.20
N THR A 54 8.99 -0.96 -20.76
CA THR A 54 9.46 -2.32 -20.52
C THR A 54 10.56 -2.33 -19.47
N GLN A 55 10.87 -3.51 -18.91
CA GLN A 55 12.08 -3.70 -18.12
C GLN A 55 13.33 -3.47 -18.99
N LEU A 56 14.30 -2.74 -18.45
CA LEU A 56 15.58 -2.43 -19.04
C LEU A 56 16.66 -3.31 -18.40
N ASN A 57 17.09 -4.34 -19.13
CA ASN A 57 18.08 -5.30 -18.64
C ASN A 57 19.51 -4.79 -18.81
N LEU A 58 20.41 -5.30 -17.96
CA LEU A 58 21.84 -5.06 -18.11
C LEU A 58 22.41 -5.84 -19.29
N LEU A 59 23.43 -5.28 -19.94
CA LEU A 59 24.20 -5.99 -20.96
C LEU A 59 25.12 -7.01 -20.30
N ASP A 60 25.17 -8.21 -20.88
CA ASP A 60 26.26 -9.14 -20.62
C ASP A 60 27.53 -8.54 -21.24
N GLY A 61 28.62 -8.49 -20.47
CA GLY A 61 29.80 -7.60 -20.67
C GLY A 61 30.60 -7.67 -21.98
N ASN A 62 30.07 -8.27 -23.05
CA ASN A 62 30.66 -8.35 -24.39
C ASN A 62 29.80 -7.72 -25.50
N SER A 63 28.70 -7.04 -25.19
CA SER A 63 27.82 -6.44 -26.21
C SER A 63 27.68 -4.92 -26.01
N GLU A 64 27.85 -4.15 -27.07
CA GLU A 64 27.53 -2.73 -27.11
C GLU A 64 26.13 -2.54 -27.70
N SER A 65 25.31 -1.66 -27.11
CA SER A 65 24.03 -1.29 -27.72
C SER A 65 24.29 -0.39 -28.93
N PRO A 66 23.77 -0.72 -30.13
CA PRO A 66 23.95 0.09 -31.33
C PRO A 66 23.18 1.43 -31.30
N ILE A 67 22.35 1.64 -30.28
CA ILE A 67 21.49 2.83 -30.16
C ILE A 67 22.21 3.91 -29.36
N VAL A 68 22.45 5.04 -30.00
CA VAL A 68 23.00 6.25 -29.37
C VAL A 68 21.84 7.10 -28.85
N VAL A 69 21.85 7.37 -27.55
CA VAL A 69 20.91 8.29 -26.89
C VAL A 69 21.67 9.56 -26.51
N GLU A 70 21.27 10.70 -27.08
CA GLU A 70 21.91 11.99 -26.78
C GLU A 70 21.58 12.47 -25.37
N GLY A 71 22.56 13.03 -24.64
CA GLY A 71 22.33 13.79 -23.40
C GLY A 71 22.29 12.97 -22.09
N ALA A 72 22.57 11.67 -22.10
CA ALA A 72 22.56 10.83 -20.90
C ALA A 72 23.83 11.01 -20.01
N GLN A 73 24.04 12.19 -19.43
CA GLN A 73 25.21 12.46 -18.57
C GLN A 73 25.04 11.92 -17.14
N SER A 74 23.81 11.72 -16.67
CA SER A 74 23.50 11.31 -15.29
C SER A 74 23.43 9.79 -15.08
N ILE A 75 23.34 9.00 -16.16
CA ILE A 75 23.32 7.55 -16.12
C ILE A 75 24.12 6.98 -17.29
N ASN A 76 24.99 6.01 -17.02
CA ASN A 76 25.70 5.33 -18.09
C ASN A 76 24.79 4.31 -18.78
N LEU A 77 24.10 4.75 -19.83
CA LEU A 77 23.18 3.91 -20.60
C LEU A 77 23.88 2.77 -21.36
N THR A 78 25.20 2.81 -21.54
CA THR A 78 25.95 1.74 -22.23
C THR A 78 25.99 0.44 -21.45
N ASN A 79 25.54 0.43 -20.19
CA ASN A 79 25.45 -0.78 -19.39
C ASN A 79 24.14 -1.56 -19.62
N PHE A 80 23.22 -1.04 -20.43
CA PHE A 80 21.88 -1.59 -20.62
C PHE A 80 21.61 -2.01 -22.06
N ASP A 81 20.82 -3.08 -22.23
CA ASP A 81 20.36 -3.57 -23.53
C ASP A 81 19.20 -2.70 -24.03
N LEU A 82 19.55 -1.48 -24.44
CA LEU A 82 18.59 -0.50 -24.95
C LEU A 82 17.94 -0.96 -26.26
N HIS A 83 18.64 -1.71 -27.10
CA HIS A 83 18.10 -2.18 -28.37
C HIS A 83 16.94 -3.15 -28.18
N SER A 84 17.12 -4.19 -27.34
CA SER A 84 16.05 -5.13 -27.01
C SER A 84 14.88 -4.44 -26.31
N ALA A 85 15.17 -3.51 -25.38
CA ALA A 85 14.14 -2.74 -24.68
C ALA A 85 13.33 -1.85 -25.65
N LEU A 86 13.99 -1.10 -26.53
CA LEU A 86 13.33 -0.25 -27.52
C LEU A 86 12.49 -1.05 -28.51
N THR A 87 13.00 -2.19 -28.97
CA THR A 87 12.25 -3.10 -29.84
C THR A 87 10.94 -3.52 -29.17
N LYS A 88 10.99 -3.99 -27.92
CA LYS A 88 9.80 -4.38 -27.15
C LYS A 88 8.82 -3.24 -26.92
N VAL A 89 9.31 -2.01 -26.70
CA VAL A 89 8.44 -0.83 -26.54
C VAL A 89 7.74 -0.53 -27.86
N LEU A 90 8.46 -0.52 -28.98
CA LEU A 90 7.90 -0.19 -30.29
C LEU A 90 6.93 -1.25 -30.81
N GLU A 91 7.15 -2.53 -30.48
CA GLU A 91 6.20 -3.61 -30.76
C GLU A 91 4.83 -3.37 -30.09
N GLN A 92 4.80 -2.79 -28.87
CA GLN A 92 3.54 -2.47 -28.16
C GLN A 92 2.67 -1.46 -28.92
N VAL A 93 3.30 -0.65 -29.77
CA VAL A 93 2.65 0.44 -30.51
C VAL A 93 2.63 0.19 -32.03
N GLY A 94 3.09 -0.99 -32.48
CA GLY A 94 3.05 -1.38 -33.89
C GLY A 94 4.11 -0.72 -34.78
N PHE A 95 5.24 -0.30 -34.20
CA PHE A 95 6.37 0.31 -34.90
C PHE A 95 7.62 -0.58 -34.80
N GLU A 96 8.56 -0.39 -35.72
CA GLU A 96 9.88 -1.00 -35.69
C GLU A 96 10.95 0.02 -35.25
N VAL A 97 12.11 -0.44 -34.78
CA VAL A 97 13.22 0.47 -34.37
C VAL A 97 13.64 1.39 -35.51
N THR A 98 13.59 0.92 -36.76
CA THR A 98 13.87 1.71 -37.96
C THR A 98 12.82 2.78 -38.26
N ASP A 99 11.61 2.67 -37.70
CA ASP A 99 10.58 3.71 -37.80
C ASP A 99 10.86 4.88 -36.83
N GLY A 100 11.77 4.70 -35.85
CA GLY A 100 12.20 5.72 -34.91
C GLY A 100 13.36 6.58 -35.45
N GLY A 101 13.26 7.90 -35.25
CA GLY A 101 14.30 8.88 -35.57
C GLY A 101 15.36 8.98 -34.46
N GLU A 102 15.91 10.19 -34.28
CA GLU A 102 16.87 10.46 -33.20
C GLU A 102 16.26 10.21 -31.81
N TRP A 103 16.99 9.47 -30.97
CA TRP A 103 16.64 9.21 -29.57
C TRP A 103 17.39 10.17 -28.66
N LYS A 104 16.65 10.87 -27.80
CA LYS A 104 17.22 11.81 -26.81
C LYS A 104 16.86 11.38 -25.41
N PHE A 105 17.82 11.46 -24.49
CA PHE A 105 17.57 11.26 -23.07
C PHE A 105 16.61 12.34 -22.59
N TRP A 106 15.56 11.92 -21.90
CA TRP A 106 14.59 12.85 -21.31
C TRP A 106 14.89 13.05 -19.83
N LYS A 107 14.80 11.96 -19.04
CA LYS A 107 15.14 12.00 -17.61
C LYS A 107 15.34 10.62 -17.01
N TYR A 108 15.85 10.62 -15.79
CA TYR A 108 16.02 9.43 -14.97
C TYR A 108 15.33 9.66 -13.63
N VAL A 109 14.45 8.73 -13.24
CA VAL A 109 13.66 8.82 -12.00
C VAL A 109 13.95 7.60 -11.14
N GLU A 110 14.40 7.85 -9.92
CA GLU A 110 14.50 6.82 -8.88
C GLU A 110 13.21 6.87 -8.05
N GLU A 111 12.48 5.76 -8.02
CA GLU A 111 11.25 5.63 -7.23
C GLU A 111 11.58 5.65 -5.73
N ALA A 112 10.67 6.20 -4.92
CA ALA A 112 10.77 6.12 -3.48
C ALA A 112 10.63 4.67 -2.98
N GLU A 113 11.25 4.37 -1.82
CA GLU A 113 11.30 3.01 -1.26
C GLU A 113 10.01 2.64 -0.51
N PHE A 114 8.96 2.33 -1.26
CA PHE A 114 7.66 1.93 -0.72
C PHE A 114 7.67 0.56 -0.03
N GLY A 115 8.59 -0.32 -0.45
CA GLY A 115 8.75 -1.68 0.05
C GLY A 115 7.50 -2.59 -0.08
N PRO A 116 7.65 -3.87 0.27
CA PRO A 116 8.89 -4.63 0.08
C PRO A 116 9.18 -4.78 -1.43
N GLY A 117 10.42 -5.04 -1.80
CA GLY A 117 10.84 -5.19 -3.20
C GLY A 117 12.13 -4.41 -3.49
N LEU A 118 12.70 -4.65 -4.66
CA LEU A 118 13.88 -3.92 -5.11
C LEU A 118 13.51 -2.47 -5.44
N PRO A 119 14.44 -1.52 -5.28
CA PRO A 119 14.30 -0.18 -5.82
C PRO A 119 13.98 -0.23 -7.31
N VAL A 120 13.12 0.68 -7.78
CA VAL A 120 12.75 0.78 -9.19
C VAL A 120 13.27 2.10 -9.73
N HIS A 121 14.01 2.04 -10.83
CA HIS A 121 14.53 3.20 -11.52
C HIS A 121 14.01 3.21 -12.95
N THR A 122 13.53 4.36 -13.42
CA THR A 122 12.96 4.48 -14.77
C THR A 122 13.76 5.49 -15.58
N VAL A 123 14.30 5.02 -16.72
CA VAL A 123 14.89 5.85 -17.76
C VAL A 123 13.78 6.27 -18.71
N PHE A 124 13.64 7.57 -18.92
CA PHE A 124 12.77 8.14 -19.93
C PHE A 124 13.62 8.59 -21.12
N ILE A 125 13.24 8.15 -22.31
CA ILE A 125 13.82 8.63 -23.57
C ILE A 125 12.71 9.17 -24.47
N MET A 126 13.08 10.08 -25.36
CA MET A 126 12.18 10.70 -26.32
C MET A 126 12.63 10.37 -27.73
N GLY A 127 11.68 9.97 -28.58
CA GLY A 127 11.90 9.70 -29.99
C GLY A 127 10.84 10.39 -30.85
N LYS A 128 11.19 10.63 -32.12
CA LYS A 128 10.24 11.11 -33.15
C LYS A 128 10.04 9.98 -34.15
N LEU A 129 8.79 9.72 -34.53
CA LEU A 129 8.50 8.75 -35.58
C LEU A 129 8.80 9.35 -36.96
N LEU A 130 9.53 8.61 -37.80
CA LEU A 130 9.93 9.03 -39.15
C LEU A 130 8.85 8.71 -40.20
N ALA A 131 8.05 7.66 -39.98
CA ALA A 131 6.91 7.31 -40.82
C ALA A 131 5.65 8.05 -40.34
N GLY A 132 4.91 8.67 -41.27
CA GLY A 132 3.61 9.29 -41.00
C GLY A 132 2.57 8.30 -40.47
N ASP A 133 1.46 8.84 -39.97
CA ASP A 133 0.38 8.15 -39.24
C ASP A 133 -0.03 6.83 -39.93
N ARG A 134 0.47 5.70 -39.43
CA ARG A 134 -0.05 4.36 -39.75
C ARG A 134 -1.32 4.17 -38.94
N ASN A 135 -2.30 3.39 -39.43
CA ASN A 135 -3.49 3.05 -38.66
C ASN A 135 -3.08 2.56 -37.26
N LEU A 136 -3.30 3.39 -36.26
CA LEU A 136 -2.96 3.09 -34.88
C LEU A 136 -3.74 1.85 -34.47
N GLN A 137 -3.07 0.94 -33.76
CA GLN A 137 -3.77 -0.16 -33.12
C GLN A 137 -4.83 0.42 -32.16
N GLU A 138 -5.96 -0.26 -31.98
CA GLU A 138 -7.01 0.14 -31.02
C GLU A 138 -6.49 0.32 -29.57
N ARG A 139 -5.27 -0.16 -29.30
CA ARG A 139 -4.56 -0.07 -28.02
C ARG A 139 -3.66 1.16 -27.90
N CYS A 140 -3.60 2.04 -28.90
CA CYS A 140 -2.78 3.24 -28.91
C CYS A 140 -3.63 4.52 -28.98
N LYS A 141 -3.15 5.60 -28.39
CA LYS A 141 -3.85 6.89 -28.37
C LYS A 141 -2.85 8.05 -28.35
N TRP A 142 -3.00 9.00 -29.28
CA TRP A 142 -2.29 10.28 -29.22
C TRP A 142 -2.93 11.18 -28.17
N MET A 143 -2.11 11.79 -27.33
CA MET A 143 -2.54 12.67 -26.26
C MET A 143 -1.59 13.86 -26.13
N SER A 144 -2.12 15.04 -25.80
CA SER A 144 -1.32 16.16 -25.31
C SER A 144 -1.21 16.14 -23.79
N VAL A 145 -0.26 16.90 -23.24
CA VAL A 145 -0.15 17.07 -21.78
C VAL A 145 -1.43 17.68 -21.21
N GLN A 146 -2.03 18.63 -21.92
CA GLN A 146 -3.28 19.28 -21.48
C GLN A 146 -4.45 18.31 -21.45
N SER A 147 -4.57 17.42 -22.45
CA SER A 147 -5.59 16.36 -22.44
C SER A 147 -5.38 15.40 -21.28
N CYS A 148 -4.14 15.00 -21.00
CA CYS A 148 -3.82 14.16 -19.84
C CYS A 148 -4.18 14.85 -18.51
N LEU A 149 -3.85 16.13 -18.35
CA LEU A 149 -4.19 16.93 -17.17
C LEU A 149 -5.70 16.97 -16.92
N SER A 150 -6.49 17.21 -17.97
CA SER A 150 -7.95 17.19 -17.87
C SER A 150 -8.48 15.86 -17.34
N TRP A 151 -7.94 14.74 -17.81
CA TRP A 151 -8.34 13.40 -17.34
C TRP A 151 -7.90 13.08 -15.91
N LEU A 152 -6.85 13.74 -15.42
CA LEU A 152 -6.32 13.53 -14.07
C LEU A 152 -7.03 14.40 -13.02
N LEU A 153 -7.47 15.60 -13.39
CA LEU A 153 -8.04 16.59 -12.46
C LEU A 153 -9.58 16.62 -12.45
N GLU A 154 -10.23 16.25 -13.55
CA GLU A 154 -11.70 16.19 -13.64
C GLU A 154 -12.17 14.76 -13.90
N VAL A 155 -11.92 13.90 -12.92
CA VAL A 155 -12.22 12.48 -13.05
C VAL A 155 -13.72 12.24 -13.10
N LYS A 156 -14.16 11.57 -14.18
CA LYS A 156 -15.52 11.06 -14.30
C LYS A 156 -15.54 9.56 -13.97
N PRO A 157 -16.49 9.07 -13.17
CA PRO A 157 -16.61 7.64 -12.91
C PRO A 157 -16.66 6.84 -14.21
N SER A 158 -15.92 5.73 -14.25
CA SER A 158 -15.84 4.83 -15.41
C SER A 158 -15.19 5.41 -16.67
N SER A 159 -14.52 6.55 -16.59
CA SER A 159 -13.71 7.07 -17.71
C SER A 159 -12.36 6.37 -17.80
N ASP A 160 -11.75 6.48 -18.98
CA ASP A 160 -10.33 6.19 -19.18
C ASP A 160 -9.46 6.99 -18.19
N ARG A 161 -8.32 6.40 -17.82
CA ARG A 161 -7.37 6.94 -16.84
C ARG A 161 -5.99 7.11 -17.44
N VAL A 162 -5.22 8.04 -16.89
CA VAL A 162 -3.81 8.27 -17.27
C VAL A 162 -2.90 7.62 -16.22
N GLY A 163 -1.93 6.82 -16.67
CA GLY A 163 -1.02 6.11 -15.80
C GLY A 163 0.13 6.97 -15.25
N PRO A 164 0.85 6.47 -14.23
CA PRO A 164 1.86 7.24 -13.51
C PRO A 164 3.13 7.53 -14.33
N LEU A 165 3.49 6.72 -15.34
CA LEU A 165 4.69 7.03 -16.14
C LEU A 165 4.49 8.30 -16.97
N THR A 166 3.28 8.55 -17.44
CA THR A 166 2.90 9.78 -18.14
C THR A 166 2.93 10.96 -17.18
N VAL A 167 2.40 10.78 -15.97
CA VAL A 167 2.37 11.82 -14.94
C VAL A 167 3.79 12.22 -14.53
N VAL A 168 4.54 11.23 -14.07
CA VAL A 168 5.93 11.40 -13.66
C VAL A 168 6.76 11.86 -14.84
N GLY A 169 6.60 11.28 -16.01
CA GLY A 169 7.41 11.51 -17.20
C GLY A 169 7.27 12.89 -17.83
N LEU A 170 6.04 13.43 -17.90
CA LEU A 170 5.72 14.61 -18.70
C LEU A 170 4.88 15.65 -17.94
N VAL A 171 3.85 15.19 -17.23
CA VAL A 171 2.83 16.09 -16.66
C VAL A 171 3.41 16.93 -15.52
N ASN A 172 4.10 16.30 -14.56
CA ASN A 172 4.65 17.01 -13.40
C ASN A 172 5.64 18.11 -13.81
N ASP A 173 6.41 17.90 -14.88
CA ASP A 173 7.36 18.89 -15.40
C ASP A 173 6.65 20.09 -16.04
N SER A 174 5.42 19.90 -16.52
CA SER A 174 4.58 20.94 -17.12
C SER A 174 3.76 21.72 -16.09
N ILE A 175 3.53 21.13 -14.90
CA ILE A 175 2.87 21.77 -13.76
C ILE A 175 3.85 22.63 -12.93
N GLN A 176 5.18 22.49 -13.12
CA GLN A 176 6.21 23.13 -12.28
C GLN A 176 5.96 24.62 -11.95
N PRO A 177 5.92 24.98 -10.65
CA PRO A 177 5.94 26.36 -10.18
C PRO A 177 7.13 26.65 -9.26
N ALA A 178 7.33 27.94 -9.00
CA ALA A 178 8.52 28.57 -8.46
C ALA A 178 8.95 28.20 -7.01
N ASP A 179 8.20 27.41 -6.24
CA ASP A 179 8.52 27.09 -4.83
C ASP A 179 8.07 25.67 -4.43
N GLN A 180 9.01 24.72 -4.39
CA GLN A 180 8.73 23.34 -3.97
C GLN A 180 8.47 23.29 -2.46
N LYS A 181 7.19 23.17 -2.03
CA LYS A 181 6.77 23.10 -0.61
C LYS A 181 7.22 21.86 0.16
N VAL A 182 7.82 20.87 -0.51
CA VAL A 182 8.40 19.67 0.12
C VAL A 182 9.92 19.70 -0.13
N PRO A 183 10.77 19.51 0.90
CA PRO A 183 12.22 19.54 0.71
C PRO A 183 12.68 18.59 -0.40
N SER A 184 13.48 19.09 -1.35
CA SER A 184 13.95 18.37 -2.55
C SER A 184 14.76 17.09 -2.28
N ILE A 185 15.19 16.89 -1.04
CA ILE A 185 15.96 15.72 -0.58
C ILE A 185 15.04 14.49 -0.38
N LEU A 186 13.73 14.70 -0.26
CA LEU A 186 12.78 13.63 0.04
C LEU A 186 12.32 12.92 -1.24
N ARG A 187 12.69 11.65 -1.33
CA ARG A 187 12.15 10.76 -2.34
C ARG A 187 10.66 10.56 -2.08
N HIS A 188 9.86 10.94 -3.07
CA HIS A 188 8.42 10.82 -3.01
C HIS A 188 7.89 10.41 -4.38
N GLN A 189 6.67 9.90 -4.39
CA GLN A 189 5.88 9.72 -5.61
C GLN A 189 4.73 10.70 -5.58
N GLU A 190 4.48 11.37 -6.71
CA GLU A 190 3.28 12.19 -6.89
C GLU A 190 2.37 11.51 -7.91
N TYR A 191 1.29 10.91 -7.42
CA TYR A 191 0.24 10.34 -8.27
C TYR A 191 -1.04 10.11 -7.45
N PRO A 192 -2.19 10.68 -7.86
CA PRO A 192 -2.37 11.63 -8.98
C PRO A 192 -1.68 12.99 -8.72
N PRO A 193 -1.64 13.92 -9.70
CA PRO A 193 -1.10 15.26 -9.49
C PRO A 193 -1.67 15.94 -8.24
N GLY A 194 -0.81 16.57 -7.45
CA GLY A 194 -1.14 17.23 -6.18
C GLY A 194 -1.07 16.31 -4.95
N VAL A 195 -1.05 14.98 -5.11
CA VAL A 195 -1.00 14.02 -4.00
C VAL A 195 0.39 13.39 -3.93
N LYS A 196 1.17 13.79 -2.92
CA LYS A 196 2.54 13.32 -2.72
C LYS A 196 2.59 12.26 -1.63
N LEU A 197 3.29 11.16 -1.90
CA LEU A 197 3.50 10.05 -0.97
C LEU A 197 4.98 9.98 -0.62
N VAL A 198 5.28 10.13 0.66
CA VAL A 198 6.63 10.03 1.21
C VAL A 198 6.69 8.77 2.09
N PRO A 199 7.32 7.67 1.64
CA PRO A 199 7.51 6.50 2.49
C PRO A 199 8.53 6.82 3.59
N ILE A 200 8.05 7.04 4.82
CA ILE A 200 8.88 7.40 5.98
C ILE A 200 9.10 6.18 6.87
N GLY A 201 10.32 6.02 7.39
CA GLY A 201 10.63 4.87 8.24
C GLY A 201 9.81 4.88 9.53
N SER A 202 9.06 3.80 9.77
CA SER A 202 8.06 3.73 10.84
C SER A 202 8.15 2.43 11.64
N LYS A 203 7.29 2.26 12.65
CA LYS A 203 7.19 1.03 13.47
C LYS A 203 6.17 0.04 12.89
N THR A 204 6.20 -0.15 11.58
CA THR A 204 5.28 -1.03 10.86
C THR A 204 5.67 -2.51 10.97
N ALA A 205 4.72 -3.39 10.66
CA ALA A 205 4.96 -4.83 10.58
C ALA A 205 5.73 -5.22 9.31
N LYS A 206 6.56 -6.26 9.43
CA LYS A 206 7.20 -6.88 8.26
C LYS A 206 6.14 -7.41 7.28
N PRO A 207 6.38 -7.33 5.97
CA PRO A 207 7.67 -7.04 5.32
C PRO A 207 7.96 -5.56 5.07
N PHE A 208 7.09 -4.63 5.48
CA PHE A 208 7.30 -3.21 5.30
C PHE A 208 8.30 -2.64 6.32
N HIS A 209 8.86 -1.48 5.98
CA HIS A 209 9.79 -0.71 6.81
C HIS A 209 9.36 0.75 6.96
N THR A 210 8.35 1.12 6.18
CA THR A 210 7.89 2.48 5.96
C THR A 210 6.37 2.54 6.00
N THR A 211 5.87 3.70 6.40
CA THR A 211 4.47 4.11 6.26
C THR A 211 4.45 5.32 5.32
N ASN A 212 3.49 5.39 4.42
CA ASN A 212 3.35 6.50 3.50
C ASN A 212 2.77 7.70 4.23
N LEU A 213 3.59 8.71 4.50
CA LEU A 213 3.12 10.04 4.82
C LEU A 213 2.54 10.66 3.53
N ILE A 214 1.24 10.93 3.53
CA ILE A 214 0.59 11.58 2.40
C ILE A 214 0.58 13.08 2.65
N ILE A 215 0.98 13.84 1.64
CA ILE A 215 1.00 15.29 1.64
C ILE A 215 0.13 15.78 0.49
N PHE A 216 -0.88 16.57 0.81
CA PHE A 216 -1.72 17.26 -0.14
C PHE A 216 -1.62 18.76 0.11
N ALA A 217 -0.96 19.48 -0.79
CA ALA A 217 -0.62 20.89 -0.61
C ALA A 217 -0.83 21.66 -1.93
N PRO A 218 -2.09 21.91 -2.33
CA PRO A 218 -2.39 22.65 -3.56
C PRO A 218 -1.74 24.04 -3.57
N GLU A 219 -1.47 24.54 -4.77
CA GLU A 219 -0.75 25.79 -4.97
C GLU A 219 -1.69 27.00 -4.97
N ASN A 220 -2.81 26.88 -5.66
CA ASN A 220 -3.83 27.92 -5.74
C ASN A 220 -4.84 27.73 -4.61
N VAL A 221 -4.59 28.37 -3.47
CA VAL A 221 -5.55 28.43 -2.37
C VAL A 221 -6.62 29.46 -2.75
N SER A 222 -7.80 28.99 -3.17
CA SER A 222 -8.96 29.86 -3.37
C SER A 222 -9.48 30.37 -2.03
N ASN A 223 -9.80 31.66 -1.93
CA ASN A 223 -10.46 32.24 -0.76
C ASN A 223 -11.95 31.82 -0.62
N GLU A 224 -12.47 30.96 -1.50
CA GLU A 224 -13.87 30.49 -1.48
C GLU A 224 -14.19 29.49 -0.34
N SER A 225 -13.33 29.39 0.68
CA SER A 225 -13.45 28.40 1.77
C SER A 225 -14.48 28.76 2.86
N GLU A 226 -15.51 29.56 2.55
CA GLU A 226 -16.57 29.94 3.48
C GLU A 226 -17.90 29.20 3.21
N ASN A 227 -17.84 27.98 2.67
CA ASN A 227 -19.01 27.11 2.71
C ASN A 227 -19.12 26.46 4.09
N ASN A 228 -20.19 26.76 4.84
CA ASN A 228 -20.45 26.24 6.19
C ASN A 228 -20.64 24.71 6.27
N SER A 229 -20.50 23.97 5.15
CA SER A 229 -20.66 22.51 5.10
C SER A 229 -19.38 21.72 5.42
N PHE A 230 -18.20 22.34 5.40
CA PHE A 230 -16.94 21.63 5.65
C PHE A 230 -16.65 21.51 7.16
N VAL A 231 -16.22 20.33 7.60
CA VAL A 231 -15.83 20.09 9.00
C VAL A 231 -14.50 20.76 9.35
N ALA A 232 -13.64 20.95 8.35
CA ALA A 232 -12.41 21.73 8.47
C ALA A 232 -11.98 22.27 7.10
N CYS A 233 -11.32 23.42 7.13
CA CYS A 233 -10.69 24.03 5.97
C CYS A 233 -9.20 24.26 6.25
N GLY A 234 -8.33 23.96 5.30
CA GLY A 234 -6.89 24.17 5.38
C GLY A 234 -6.27 24.55 4.03
N ASP A 235 -4.99 24.92 4.06
CA ASP A 235 -4.21 25.21 2.86
C ASP A 235 -3.34 24.00 2.47
N ALA A 236 -3.13 23.07 3.41
CA ALA A 236 -2.50 21.79 3.21
C ALA A 236 -3.07 20.73 4.16
N LEU A 237 -2.90 19.47 3.79
CA LEU A 237 -3.26 18.29 4.55
C LEU A 237 -2.06 17.35 4.60
N ILE A 238 -1.81 16.78 5.77
CA ILE A 238 -1.01 15.56 5.91
C ILE A 238 -1.85 14.42 6.48
N VAL A 239 -1.55 13.19 6.05
CA VAL A 239 -2.19 11.97 6.56
C VAL A 239 -1.16 11.05 7.18
N ASP A 240 -1.45 10.57 8.39
CA ASP A 240 -0.67 9.57 9.13
C ASP A 240 0.83 9.91 9.26
N PRO A 241 1.20 10.95 10.04
CA PRO A 241 2.59 11.37 10.21
C PRO A 241 3.43 10.43 11.09
N GLY A 242 3.06 9.16 11.22
CA GLY A 242 3.75 8.19 12.06
C GLY A 242 5.13 7.85 11.51
N CYS A 243 6.15 8.02 12.34
CA CYS A 243 7.53 7.71 11.98
C CYS A 243 8.35 7.36 13.23
N ARG A 244 9.48 6.68 13.02
CA ARG A 244 10.44 6.42 14.10
C ARG A 244 11.17 7.71 14.47
N SER A 245 11.74 7.75 15.68
CA SER A 245 12.50 8.90 16.19
C SER A 245 13.65 9.33 15.28
N GLU A 246 14.23 8.38 14.54
CA GLU A 246 15.28 8.57 13.54
C GLU A 246 14.85 9.54 12.41
N PHE A 247 13.55 9.64 12.14
CA PHE A 247 12.97 10.43 11.05
C PHE A 247 12.23 11.69 11.55
N HIS A 248 12.30 12.01 12.84
CA HIS A 248 11.61 13.20 13.39
C HIS A 248 12.13 14.53 12.79
N GLU A 249 13.44 14.64 12.53
CA GLU A 249 14.00 15.84 11.90
C GLU A 249 13.48 16.01 10.47
N GLU A 250 13.31 14.89 9.76
CA GLU A 250 12.74 14.86 8.42
C GLU A 250 11.29 15.35 8.42
N LEU A 251 10.46 14.77 9.30
CA LEU A 251 9.08 15.18 9.48
C LEU A 251 8.98 16.67 9.88
N GLN A 252 9.87 17.15 10.75
CA GLN A 252 9.92 18.58 11.11
C GLN A 252 10.19 19.47 9.89
N LYS A 253 11.13 19.10 9.01
CA LYS A 253 11.42 19.85 7.78
C LYS A 253 10.23 19.87 6.83
N ILE A 254 9.51 18.75 6.71
CA ILE A 254 8.28 18.66 5.91
C ILE A 254 7.24 19.63 6.47
N VAL A 255 6.89 19.50 7.75
CA VAL A 255 5.85 20.31 8.38
C VAL A 255 6.19 21.80 8.33
N ALA A 256 7.46 22.17 8.52
CA ALA A 256 7.91 23.56 8.46
C ALA A 256 7.82 24.17 7.05
N ALA A 257 7.88 23.36 5.99
CA ALA A 257 7.74 23.80 4.61
C ALA A 257 6.27 23.89 4.14
N LEU A 258 5.33 23.32 4.90
CA LEU A 258 3.90 23.39 4.63
C LEU A 258 3.27 24.70 5.15
N PRO A 259 2.16 25.15 4.54
CA PRO A 259 1.38 26.27 5.06
C PRO A 259 0.97 26.11 6.52
N ARG A 260 0.83 27.24 7.23
CA ARG A 260 0.43 27.25 8.65
C ARG A 260 -0.96 26.68 8.90
N LYS A 261 -1.92 26.91 7.99
CA LYS A 261 -3.29 26.37 8.09
C LYS A 261 -3.30 24.89 7.67
N LEU A 262 -2.65 24.06 8.48
CA LEU A 262 -2.45 22.64 8.22
C LEU A 262 -3.59 21.82 8.83
N VAL A 263 -4.16 20.93 8.05
CA VAL A 263 -5.01 19.85 8.54
C VAL A 263 -4.16 18.59 8.69
N VAL A 264 -4.35 17.87 9.78
CA VAL A 264 -3.72 16.57 10.03
C VAL A 264 -4.85 15.57 10.11
N PHE A 265 -4.84 14.54 9.27
CA PHE A 265 -5.81 13.46 9.34
C PHE A 265 -5.12 12.18 9.79
N VAL A 266 -5.76 11.45 10.71
CA VAL A 266 -5.28 10.15 11.17
C VAL A 266 -6.29 9.08 10.78
N THR A 267 -5.84 8.08 10.02
CA THR A 267 -6.69 6.96 9.61
C THR A 267 -7.05 6.08 10.80
N HIS A 268 -6.08 5.74 11.65
CA HIS A 268 -6.26 4.95 12.86
C HIS A 268 -5.07 5.09 13.84
N HIS A 269 -5.15 4.44 14.99
CA HIS A 269 -4.30 4.73 16.16
C HIS A 269 -2.99 3.94 16.22
N HIS A 270 -2.69 3.06 15.27
CA HIS A 270 -1.45 2.27 15.33
C HIS A 270 -0.23 3.19 15.27
N ARG A 271 0.84 2.78 15.96
CA ARG A 271 1.99 3.65 16.28
C ARG A 271 2.67 4.21 15.03
N ASP A 272 2.74 3.41 13.97
CA ASP A 272 3.30 3.80 12.68
C ASP A 272 2.46 4.81 11.89
N HIS A 273 1.28 5.19 12.39
CA HIS A 273 0.45 6.29 11.84
C HIS A 273 0.45 7.54 12.74
N VAL A 274 0.69 7.37 14.05
CA VAL A 274 0.52 8.45 15.04
C VAL A 274 1.80 8.90 15.75
N ASP A 275 2.91 8.16 15.66
CA ASP A 275 4.14 8.45 16.42
C ASP A 275 4.72 9.84 16.17
N GLY A 276 4.52 10.42 14.99
CA GLY A 276 5.01 11.76 14.65
C GLY A 276 4.04 12.90 14.97
N LEU A 277 2.84 12.63 15.50
CA LEU A 277 1.86 13.68 15.85
C LEU A 277 2.46 14.74 16.80
N SER A 278 3.27 14.31 17.77
CA SER A 278 3.91 15.22 18.73
C SER A 278 4.87 16.20 18.05
N ILE A 279 5.54 15.76 16.98
CA ILE A 279 6.45 16.57 16.17
C ILE A 279 5.64 17.57 15.34
N VAL A 280 4.56 17.13 14.70
CA VAL A 280 3.65 18.02 13.96
C VAL A 280 3.10 19.11 14.87
N GLN A 281 2.58 18.73 16.05
CA GLN A 281 2.01 19.65 17.03
C GLN A 281 3.03 20.69 17.51
N LYS A 282 4.28 20.27 17.74
CA LYS A 282 5.37 21.18 18.18
C LYS A 282 5.77 22.16 17.08
N CYS A 283 5.82 21.70 15.83
CA CYS A 283 6.23 22.52 14.68
C CYS A 283 5.11 23.46 14.22
N ASN A 284 3.86 23.01 14.29
CA ASN A 284 2.68 23.78 13.94
C ASN A 284 1.56 23.62 14.99
N PRO A 285 1.58 24.42 16.07
CA PRO A 285 0.55 24.40 17.11
C PRO A 285 -0.84 24.84 16.64
N SER A 286 -0.95 25.43 15.44
CA SER A 286 -2.21 25.83 14.82
C SER A 286 -2.81 24.74 13.93
N ALA A 287 -2.13 23.60 13.77
CA ALA A 287 -2.63 22.49 12.97
C ALA A 287 -3.92 21.92 13.58
N THR A 288 -4.88 21.59 12.72
CA THR A 288 -6.16 20.97 13.11
C THR A 288 -6.08 19.47 12.93
N LEU A 289 -6.17 18.71 14.02
CA LEU A 289 -6.26 17.25 13.97
C LEU A 289 -7.70 16.79 13.72
N LEU A 290 -7.89 16.02 12.66
CA LEU A 290 -9.12 15.29 12.34
C LEU A 290 -8.90 13.80 12.60
N VAL A 291 -9.74 13.22 13.45
CA VAL A 291 -9.55 11.85 13.90
C VAL A 291 -10.87 11.25 14.37
N HIS A 292 -11.07 9.94 14.17
CA HIS A 292 -12.22 9.26 14.71
C HIS A 292 -12.14 9.14 16.25
N GLU A 293 -13.26 9.24 16.93
CA GLU A 293 -13.35 9.22 18.39
C GLU A 293 -12.69 7.98 19.03
N ASN A 294 -12.96 6.77 18.50
CA ASN A 294 -12.33 5.54 19.01
C ASN A 294 -10.82 5.50 18.78
N THR A 295 -10.35 6.16 17.72
CA THR A 295 -8.92 6.30 17.42
C THR A 295 -8.28 7.25 18.42
N MET A 296 -8.88 8.42 18.65
CA MET A 296 -8.36 9.43 19.59
C MET A 296 -8.25 8.89 21.03
N ARG A 297 -9.19 8.05 21.48
CA ARG A 297 -9.14 7.42 22.81
C ARG A 297 -7.91 6.53 23.03
N ARG A 298 -7.28 6.06 21.95
CA ARG A 298 -6.08 5.21 21.98
C ARG A 298 -4.80 5.98 21.67
N ILE A 299 -4.90 7.25 21.29
CA ILE A 299 -3.76 8.16 21.12
C ILE A 299 -3.41 8.76 22.50
N GLY A 300 -2.15 8.64 22.91
CA GLY A 300 -1.70 9.16 24.20
C GLY A 300 -1.64 10.69 24.20
N LYS A 301 -1.87 11.31 25.38
CA LYS A 301 -1.69 12.77 25.55
C LYS A 301 -0.27 13.26 25.23
N GLY A 302 0.73 12.37 25.27
CA GLY A 302 2.09 12.68 24.85
C GLY A 302 2.27 12.76 23.33
N ASP A 303 1.38 12.11 22.57
CA ASP A 303 1.38 12.12 21.11
C ASP A 303 0.59 13.34 20.57
N TRP A 304 -0.58 13.66 21.17
CA TRP A 304 -1.33 14.89 20.89
C TRP A 304 -2.05 15.38 22.15
N SER A 305 -1.88 16.67 22.48
CA SER A 305 -2.43 17.30 23.70
C SER A 305 -3.32 18.51 23.43
N LEU A 306 -3.30 19.05 22.21
CA LEU A 306 -4.19 20.14 21.79
C LEU A 306 -5.60 19.61 21.48
N GLY A 307 -6.51 20.54 21.16
CA GLY A 307 -7.83 20.20 20.66
C GLY A 307 -7.77 19.36 19.38
N TYR A 308 -8.84 18.62 19.12
CA TYR A 308 -9.05 17.87 17.88
C TYR A 308 -10.51 18.00 17.45
N THR A 309 -10.79 17.71 16.18
CA THR A 309 -12.13 17.63 15.64
C THR A 309 -12.44 16.16 15.34
N SER A 310 -13.46 15.64 16.03
CA SER A 310 -13.90 14.26 15.84
C SER A 310 -14.63 14.13 14.50
N VAL A 311 -14.31 13.09 13.72
CA VAL A 311 -15.00 12.75 12.47
C VAL A 311 -15.62 11.36 12.56
N SER A 312 -16.77 11.18 11.92
CA SER A 312 -17.61 9.98 12.00
C SER A 312 -17.85 9.28 10.65
N GLY A 313 -17.45 9.91 9.55
CA GLY A 313 -17.67 9.46 8.19
C GLY A 313 -18.85 10.18 7.56
N ALA A 314 -18.67 10.63 6.31
CA ALA A 314 -19.54 11.50 5.51
C ALA A 314 -19.28 13.02 5.65
N GLU A 315 -18.37 13.45 6.53
CA GLU A 315 -17.93 14.84 6.54
C GLU A 315 -17.05 15.16 5.32
N ASP A 316 -17.10 16.41 4.88
CA ASP A 316 -16.22 16.91 3.83
C ASP A 316 -15.20 17.89 4.43
N ILE A 317 -13.96 17.82 3.92
CA ILE A 317 -12.82 18.67 4.28
C ILE A 317 -12.45 19.48 3.03
N CYS A 318 -12.16 20.77 3.21
CA CYS A 318 -11.68 21.62 2.13
C CYS A 318 -10.19 21.92 2.30
N ILE A 319 -9.37 21.55 1.33
CA ILE A 319 -7.94 21.85 1.32
C ILE A 319 -7.59 22.62 0.06
N GLY A 320 -7.24 23.90 0.21
CA GLY A 320 -6.95 24.81 -0.90
C GLY A 320 -8.02 24.82 -1.99
N GLY A 321 -9.30 24.83 -1.61
CA GLY A 321 -10.44 24.81 -2.52
C GLY A 321 -10.87 23.42 -3.02
N GLN A 322 -10.09 22.37 -2.75
CA GLN A 322 -10.41 21.01 -3.17
C GLN A 322 -11.10 20.22 -2.05
N GLN A 323 -12.11 19.43 -2.42
CA GLN A 323 -12.91 18.64 -1.49
C GLN A 323 -12.33 17.24 -1.29
N LEU A 324 -12.14 16.86 -0.03
CA LEU A 324 -11.87 15.49 0.41
C LEU A 324 -13.01 15.01 1.29
N ARG A 325 -13.57 13.84 0.99
CA ARG A 325 -14.63 13.23 1.77
C ARG A 325 -14.07 12.21 2.76
N VAL A 326 -14.47 12.33 4.02
CA VAL A 326 -14.17 11.35 5.07
C VAL A 326 -15.07 10.13 4.91
N ILE A 327 -14.46 8.94 4.90
CA ILE A 327 -15.17 7.68 4.76
C ILE A 327 -14.90 6.81 5.99
N PHE A 328 -15.95 6.54 6.77
CA PHE A 328 -15.85 5.51 7.83
C PHE A 328 -15.64 4.13 7.19
N ALA A 329 -14.60 3.45 7.65
CA ALA A 329 -14.05 2.24 7.04
C ALA A 329 -13.65 1.20 8.11
N PRO A 330 -14.56 0.82 9.02
CA PRO A 330 -14.23 -0.13 10.07
C PRO A 330 -13.90 -1.51 9.50
N GLY A 331 -13.18 -2.30 10.30
CA GLY A 331 -12.81 -3.67 9.97
C GLY A 331 -11.38 -3.95 10.39
N HIS A 332 -10.43 -3.09 9.98
CA HIS A 332 -9.06 -3.13 10.48
C HIS A 332 -9.00 -2.78 11.98
N THR A 333 -9.64 -1.67 12.35
CA THR A 333 -9.95 -1.28 13.74
C THR A 333 -11.37 -0.71 13.79
N ASP A 334 -11.91 -0.51 15.00
CA ASP A 334 -13.23 0.08 15.23
C ASP A 334 -13.31 1.61 15.03
N GLY A 335 -12.20 2.24 14.64
CA GLY A 335 -12.10 3.67 14.37
C GLY A 335 -11.33 3.99 13.10
N HIS A 336 -11.17 3.01 12.21
CA HIS A 336 -10.46 3.19 10.95
C HIS A 336 -11.26 4.05 9.97
N MET A 337 -10.58 5.01 9.36
CA MET A 337 -11.13 5.97 8.42
C MET A 337 -10.30 6.01 7.13
N ALA A 338 -10.96 6.32 6.02
CA ALA A 338 -10.35 6.58 4.72
C ALA A 338 -10.70 7.99 4.23
N LEU A 339 -9.95 8.50 3.25
CA LEU A 339 -10.21 9.79 2.60
C LEU A 339 -10.36 9.62 1.09
N LEU A 340 -11.47 10.08 0.54
CA LEU A 340 -11.69 10.15 -0.90
C LEU A 340 -11.44 11.57 -1.41
N HIS A 341 -10.45 11.74 -2.28
CA HIS A 341 -10.24 12.99 -2.98
C HIS A 341 -11.23 13.10 -4.15
N MET A 342 -12.14 14.07 -4.10
CA MET A 342 -13.30 14.09 -4.99
C MET A 342 -12.94 14.38 -6.45
N SER A 343 -11.95 15.25 -6.71
CA SER A 343 -11.56 15.66 -8.06
C SER A 343 -10.81 14.56 -8.83
N THR A 344 -9.89 13.85 -8.15
CA THR A 344 -9.10 12.76 -8.75
C THR A 344 -9.68 11.38 -8.51
N HIS A 345 -10.77 11.30 -7.74
CA HIS A 345 -11.43 10.06 -7.31
C HIS A 345 -10.47 9.03 -6.70
N SER A 346 -9.44 9.51 -6.01
CA SER A 346 -8.40 8.69 -5.38
C SER A 346 -8.74 8.43 -3.93
N LEU A 347 -8.67 7.17 -3.52
CA LEU A 347 -9.03 6.75 -2.17
C LEU A 347 -7.76 6.43 -1.36
N ILE A 348 -7.49 7.27 -0.38
CA ILE A 348 -6.52 7.01 0.69
C ILE A 348 -7.15 5.99 1.62
N VAL A 349 -6.70 4.74 1.52
CA VAL A 349 -7.40 3.57 2.06
C VAL A 349 -6.92 3.16 3.45
N GLY A 350 -5.91 3.84 4.00
CA GLY A 350 -5.30 3.47 5.28
C GLY A 350 -4.75 2.04 5.23
N ASP A 351 -4.91 1.34 6.35
CA ASP A 351 -4.55 -0.08 6.50
C ASP A 351 -5.67 -1.08 6.13
N HIS A 352 -6.74 -0.64 5.46
CA HIS A 352 -7.76 -1.57 4.98
C HIS A 352 -7.20 -2.48 3.87
N CYS A 353 -6.29 -1.94 3.04
CA CYS A 353 -5.49 -2.69 2.07
C CYS A 353 -4.04 -2.17 2.09
N VAL A 354 -3.10 -3.08 1.87
CA VAL A 354 -1.66 -2.78 1.69
C VAL A 354 -1.18 -3.23 0.32
N GLY A 355 -0.11 -2.60 -0.18
CA GLY A 355 0.42 -2.82 -1.53
C GLY A 355 0.98 -4.22 -1.79
N GLN A 356 1.31 -4.97 -0.75
CA GLN A 356 1.74 -6.37 -0.83
C GLN A 356 1.33 -7.15 0.42
N GLY A 357 0.86 -8.38 0.23
CA GLY A 357 0.43 -9.25 1.31
C GLY A 357 -1.05 -9.05 1.67
N SER A 358 -1.37 -9.15 2.96
CA SER A 358 -2.72 -8.98 3.49
C SER A 358 -2.70 -8.04 4.69
N ALA A 359 -3.74 -7.23 4.81
CA ALA A 359 -3.99 -6.37 5.95
C ALA A 359 -4.40 -7.21 7.16
N ILE A 360 -3.75 -6.94 8.29
CA ILE A 360 -4.12 -7.49 9.60
C ILE A 360 -5.43 -6.80 10.03
N LEU A 361 -6.30 -7.49 10.76
CA LEU A 361 -7.39 -6.83 11.49
C LEU A 361 -7.10 -6.96 12.99
N ASP A 362 -7.03 -5.84 13.68
CA ASP A 362 -6.65 -5.78 15.08
C ASP A 362 -7.84 -6.10 15.98
N ILE A 363 -8.01 -7.39 16.28
CA ILE A 363 -9.06 -7.89 17.18
C ILE A 363 -9.04 -7.24 18.57
N THR A 364 -7.89 -6.72 19.03
CA THR A 364 -7.77 -6.06 20.34
C THR A 364 -8.28 -4.61 20.32
N SER A 365 -8.42 -4.05 19.11
CA SER A 365 -8.93 -2.71 18.86
C SER A 365 -10.20 -2.72 18.02
N GLY A 366 -11.02 -3.77 18.19
CA GLY A 366 -12.32 -3.89 17.57
C GLY A 366 -12.30 -4.21 16.07
N GLY A 367 -11.18 -4.72 15.55
CA GLY A 367 -11.13 -5.29 14.22
C GLY A 367 -12.17 -6.40 14.05
N ASN A 368 -12.87 -6.40 12.91
CA ASN A 368 -14.04 -7.23 12.67
C ASN A 368 -14.15 -7.60 11.19
N MET A 369 -14.34 -8.89 10.91
CA MET A 369 -14.38 -9.40 9.54
C MET A 369 -15.64 -8.95 8.79
N THR A 370 -16.81 -8.95 9.44
CA THR A 370 -18.08 -8.52 8.82
C THR A 370 -17.99 -7.06 8.36
N GLN A 371 -17.48 -6.18 9.23
CA GLN A 371 -17.23 -4.77 8.89
C GLN A 371 -16.19 -4.64 7.79
N TYR A 372 -15.13 -5.45 7.81
CA TYR A 372 -14.13 -5.45 6.74
C TYR A 372 -14.74 -5.78 5.37
N PHE A 373 -15.56 -6.82 5.27
CA PHE A 373 -16.26 -7.17 4.04
C PHE A 373 -17.18 -6.01 3.58
N GLN A 374 -17.99 -5.46 4.49
CA GLN A 374 -18.88 -4.33 4.19
C GLN A 374 -18.11 -3.10 3.70
N THR A 375 -17.02 -2.73 4.37
CA THR A 375 -16.14 -1.62 3.96
C THR A 375 -15.52 -1.89 2.58
N THR A 376 -15.12 -3.14 2.30
CA THR A 376 -14.55 -3.51 1.00
C THR A 376 -15.58 -3.37 -0.13
N TYR A 377 -16.81 -3.84 0.06
CA TYR A 377 -17.91 -3.63 -0.91
C TYR A 377 -18.23 -2.15 -1.09
N LYS A 378 -18.29 -1.37 -0.01
CA LYS A 378 -18.45 0.09 -0.07
C LYS A 378 -17.35 0.74 -0.91
N PHE A 379 -16.09 0.34 -0.75
CA PHE A 379 -14.98 0.86 -1.58
C PHE A 379 -15.10 0.45 -3.06
N MET A 380 -15.60 -0.74 -3.36
CA MET A 380 -15.87 -1.13 -4.75
C MET A 380 -17.02 -0.33 -5.37
N GLU A 381 -18.07 -0.05 -4.60
CA GLU A 381 -19.19 0.81 -5.01
C GLU A 381 -18.75 2.25 -5.24
N LEU A 382 -17.86 2.78 -4.38
CA LEU A 382 -17.23 4.09 -4.59
C LEU A 382 -16.46 4.13 -5.91
N SER A 383 -16.04 2.99 -6.48
CA SER A 383 -15.32 2.91 -7.76
C SER A 383 -14.14 3.90 -7.86
N PRO A 384 -13.22 3.94 -6.87
CA PRO A 384 -12.09 4.84 -6.90
C PRO A 384 -11.25 4.59 -8.15
N HIS A 385 -10.60 5.62 -8.67
CA HIS A 385 -9.67 5.47 -9.79
C HIS A 385 -8.31 4.96 -9.33
N THR A 386 -7.97 5.11 -8.05
CA THR A 386 -6.69 4.72 -7.49
C THR A 386 -6.88 4.40 -6.00
N LEU A 387 -6.21 3.35 -5.50
CA LEU A 387 -6.05 3.13 -4.05
C LEU A 387 -4.67 3.58 -3.61
N ILE A 388 -4.63 4.39 -2.56
CA ILE A 388 -3.41 4.86 -1.91
C ILE A 388 -3.32 4.20 -0.53
N PRO A 389 -2.60 3.07 -0.39
CA PRO A 389 -2.39 2.43 0.90
C PRO A 389 -1.35 3.18 1.72
N MET A 390 -1.35 2.96 3.04
CA MET A 390 -0.29 3.46 3.92
C MET A 390 0.99 2.62 3.88
N HIS A 391 0.94 1.44 3.26
CA HIS A 391 2.11 0.59 3.08
C HIS A 391 2.18 0.08 1.65
N GLY A 392 3.34 0.27 1.00
CA GLY A 392 3.56 -0.11 -0.39
C GLY A 392 3.13 0.96 -1.40
N ARG A 393 3.16 0.58 -2.67
CA ARG A 393 2.89 1.48 -3.80
C ARG A 393 1.40 1.77 -3.96
N VAL A 394 1.12 2.89 -4.63
CA VAL A 394 -0.19 3.19 -5.18
C VAL A 394 -0.67 2.04 -6.07
N ASN A 395 -1.94 1.65 -5.91
CA ASN A 395 -2.56 0.64 -6.75
C ASN A 395 -3.48 1.27 -7.81
N LEU A 396 -3.24 0.90 -9.05
CA LEU A 396 -3.96 1.39 -10.23
C LEU A 396 -5.09 0.46 -10.69
N TRP A 397 -5.34 -0.66 -10.00
CA TRP A 397 -6.41 -1.60 -10.30
C TRP A 397 -7.28 -1.81 -9.05
N PRO A 398 -7.95 -0.75 -8.59
CA PRO A 398 -8.59 -0.67 -7.29
C PRO A 398 -9.59 -1.81 -7.06
N LYS A 399 -10.50 -2.05 -8.02
CA LYS A 399 -11.51 -3.10 -7.89
C LYS A 399 -10.87 -4.48 -7.89
N HIS A 400 -9.87 -4.70 -8.76
CA HIS A 400 -9.11 -5.95 -8.77
C HIS A 400 -8.43 -6.22 -7.42
N MET A 401 -7.75 -5.22 -6.85
CA MET A 401 -7.12 -5.36 -5.53
C MET A 401 -8.15 -5.71 -4.45
N LEU A 402 -9.25 -4.95 -4.35
CA LEU A 402 -10.30 -5.18 -3.35
C LEU A 402 -10.93 -6.58 -3.49
N CYS A 403 -11.22 -7.02 -4.71
CA CYS A 403 -11.69 -8.38 -5.00
C CYS A 403 -10.68 -9.44 -4.56
N GLY A 404 -9.39 -9.21 -4.81
CA GLY A 404 -8.32 -10.10 -4.35
C GLY A 404 -8.31 -10.27 -2.82
N TYR A 405 -8.55 -9.18 -2.07
CA TYR A 405 -8.66 -9.24 -0.61
C TYR A 405 -9.89 -10.03 -0.14
N LEU A 406 -11.06 -9.82 -0.76
CA LEU A 406 -12.27 -10.59 -0.48
C LEU A 406 -12.05 -12.08 -0.75
N LYS A 407 -11.50 -12.41 -1.92
CA LYS A 407 -11.20 -13.79 -2.33
C LYS A 407 -10.24 -14.46 -1.36
N ASN A 408 -9.16 -13.78 -0.96
CA ASN A 408 -8.18 -14.31 -0.01
C ASN A 408 -8.82 -14.62 1.35
N ARG A 409 -9.73 -13.77 1.83
CA ARG A 409 -10.44 -13.98 3.10
C ARG A 409 -11.45 -15.13 3.01
N ARG A 410 -12.22 -15.24 1.93
CA ARG A 410 -13.12 -16.39 1.71
C ARG A 410 -12.37 -17.72 1.54
N SER A 411 -11.22 -17.69 0.87
CA SER A 411 -10.32 -18.84 0.77
C SER A 411 -9.84 -19.29 2.15
N ARG A 412 -9.48 -18.33 3.02
CA ARG A 412 -9.11 -18.62 4.41
C ARG A 412 -10.27 -19.26 5.19
N GLU A 413 -11.48 -18.75 5.04
CA GLU A 413 -12.68 -19.34 5.66
C GLU A 413 -12.93 -20.77 5.19
N THR A 414 -12.74 -21.03 3.90
CA THR A 414 -12.85 -22.38 3.33
C THR A 414 -11.85 -23.33 3.99
N SER A 415 -10.59 -22.91 4.18
CA SER A 415 -9.58 -23.71 4.87
C SER A 415 -9.92 -23.94 6.35
N ILE A 416 -10.48 -22.94 7.04
CA ILE A 416 -10.90 -23.05 8.44
C ILE A 416 -12.07 -24.02 8.59
N LEU A 417 -13.10 -23.90 7.73
CA LEU A 417 -14.24 -24.81 7.73
C LEU A 417 -13.79 -26.25 7.50
N LYS A 418 -12.90 -26.48 6.52
CA LYS A 418 -12.33 -27.80 6.25
C LYS A 418 -11.60 -28.38 7.48
N ALA A 419 -10.83 -27.56 8.19
CA ALA A 419 -10.16 -28.02 9.42
C ALA A 419 -11.18 -28.43 10.50
N ILE A 420 -12.26 -27.65 10.66
CA ILE A 420 -13.33 -27.97 11.61
C ILE A 420 -14.05 -29.27 11.21
N GLU A 421 -14.34 -29.46 9.93
CA GLU A 421 -14.95 -30.70 9.39
C GLU A 421 -14.05 -31.92 9.61
N ASN A 422 -12.72 -31.74 9.58
CA ASN A 422 -11.72 -32.77 9.89
C ASN A 422 -11.58 -33.03 11.40
N GLY A 423 -12.33 -32.32 12.25
CA GLY A 423 -12.38 -32.53 13.70
C GLY A 423 -11.60 -31.52 14.54
N ALA A 424 -11.11 -30.41 13.97
CA ALA A 424 -10.49 -29.35 14.75
C ALA A 424 -11.55 -28.62 15.62
N GLU A 425 -11.40 -28.68 16.95
CA GLU A 425 -12.36 -28.08 17.89
C GLU A 425 -11.83 -26.83 18.59
N THR A 426 -10.50 -26.66 18.67
CA THR A 426 -9.87 -25.55 19.40
C THR A 426 -9.13 -24.60 18.48
N LEU A 427 -8.88 -23.37 18.94
CA LEU A 427 -8.08 -22.39 18.20
C LEU A 427 -6.69 -22.94 17.84
N PHE A 428 -6.07 -23.69 18.75
CA PHE A 428 -4.78 -24.30 18.48
C PHE A 428 -4.86 -25.33 17.35
N ASP A 429 -5.89 -26.18 17.34
CA ASP A 429 -6.03 -27.24 16.32
C ASP A 429 -6.24 -26.62 14.93
N ILE A 430 -7.12 -25.61 14.83
CA ILE A 430 -7.37 -24.91 13.56
C ILE A 430 -6.11 -24.21 13.07
N VAL A 431 -5.40 -23.48 13.94
CA VAL A 431 -4.14 -22.81 13.57
C VAL A 431 -3.09 -23.84 13.14
N ALA A 432 -2.96 -24.95 13.87
CA ALA A 432 -1.98 -25.98 13.59
C ALA A 432 -2.22 -26.68 12.24
N GLU A 433 -3.48 -26.83 11.82
CA GLU A 433 -3.83 -27.39 10.52
C GLU A 433 -3.68 -26.35 9.39
N VAL A 434 -4.35 -25.20 9.52
CA VAL A 434 -4.44 -24.15 8.49
C VAL A 434 -3.10 -23.46 8.23
N TYR A 435 -2.22 -23.38 9.24
CA TYR A 435 -0.90 -22.74 9.14
C TYR A 435 0.25 -23.74 9.38
N SER A 436 0.02 -25.02 9.10
CA SER A 436 1.00 -26.11 9.30
C SER A 436 2.33 -25.90 8.56
N GLU A 437 2.29 -25.27 7.38
CA GLU A 437 3.46 -25.03 6.53
C GLU A 437 4.33 -23.84 7.01
N PHE A 438 3.80 -23.00 7.90
CA PHE A 438 4.51 -21.82 8.40
C PHE A 438 5.23 -22.11 9.72
N ASP A 439 6.29 -21.34 10.00
CA ASP A 439 6.97 -21.46 11.28
C ASP A 439 6.04 -21.13 12.46
N ARG A 440 6.18 -21.86 13.57
CA ARG A 440 5.30 -21.71 14.73
C ARG A 440 5.37 -20.30 15.34
N SER A 441 6.42 -19.52 15.09
CA SER A 441 6.49 -18.12 15.51
C SER A 441 5.36 -17.25 14.93
N VAL A 442 4.86 -17.55 13.72
CA VAL A 442 3.76 -16.78 13.11
C VAL A 442 2.37 -17.25 13.56
N TRP A 443 2.30 -18.28 14.41
CA TRP A 443 1.01 -18.81 14.86
C TRP A 443 0.28 -17.86 15.80
N ILE A 444 0.99 -16.96 16.50
CA ILE A 444 0.36 -15.94 17.36
C ILE A 444 -0.49 -14.97 16.53
N PRO A 445 0.05 -14.27 15.50
CA PRO A 445 -0.79 -13.42 14.66
C PRO A 445 -1.82 -14.22 13.85
N ALA A 446 -1.50 -15.44 13.43
CA ALA A 446 -2.46 -16.33 12.77
C ALA A 446 -3.67 -16.66 13.67
N ALA A 447 -3.46 -16.85 14.97
CA ALA A 447 -4.54 -17.15 15.90
C ALA A 447 -5.56 -16.01 16.01
N SER A 448 -5.10 -14.75 16.03
CA SER A 448 -6.01 -13.60 15.96
C SER A 448 -6.82 -13.59 14.67
N ASN A 449 -6.19 -13.89 13.53
CA ASN A 449 -6.87 -13.96 12.25
C ASN A 449 -7.90 -15.10 12.18
N VAL A 450 -7.56 -16.29 12.69
CA VAL A 450 -8.49 -17.44 12.76
C VAL A 450 -9.71 -17.09 13.60
N ARG A 451 -9.52 -16.43 14.75
CA ARG A 451 -10.64 -16.00 15.61
C ARG A 451 -11.63 -15.12 14.86
N LEU A 452 -11.14 -14.11 14.13
CA LEU A 452 -11.98 -13.21 13.35
C LEU A 452 -12.80 -13.94 12.29
N HIS A 453 -12.20 -14.91 11.60
CA HIS A 453 -12.93 -15.72 10.60
C HIS A 453 -13.94 -16.67 11.24
N VAL A 454 -13.60 -17.32 12.36
CA VAL A 454 -14.56 -18.20 13.06
C VAL A 454 -15.74 -17.39 13.60
N GLU A 455 -15.50 -16.20 14.15
CA GLU A 455 -16.56 -15.26 14.57
C GLU A 455 -17.44 -14.85 13.38
N HIS A 456 -16.84 -14.52 12.23
CA HIS A 456 -17.59 -14.20 11.00
C HIS A 456 -18.46 -15.35 10.50
N LEU A 457 -17.90 -16.56 10.46
CA LEU A 457 -18.63 -17.76 10.06
C LEU A 457 -19.77 -18.09 11.03
N ALA A 458 -19.59 -17.82 12.32
CA ALA A 458 -20.63 -17.96 13.32
C ALA A 458 -21.78 -16.97 13.08
N GLU A 459 -21.47 -15.69 12.82
CA GLU A 459 -22.46 -14.66 12.51
C GLU A 459 -23.27 -14.95 11.24
N GLN A 460 -22.70 -15.73 10.31
CA GLN A 460 -23.35 -16.15 9.08
C GLN A 460 -24.07 -17.51 9.19
N ASP A 461 -24.12 -18.12 10.37
CA ASP A 461 -24.64 -19.48 10.58
C ASP A 461 -23.98 -20.55 9.67
N LYS A 462 -22.70 -20.35 9.29
CA LYS A 462 -21.95 -21.24 8.39
C LYS A 462 -21.08 -22.28 9.10
N LEU A 463 -20.93 -22.19 10.42
CA LEU A 463 -20.19 -23.21 11.17
C LEU A 463 -20.97 -24.54 11.20
N PRO A 464 -20.27 -25.70 11.17
CA PRO A 464 -20.93 -27.00 11.30
C PRO A 464 -21.76 -27.08 12.59
N LYS A 465 -22.96 -27.69 12.54
CA LYS A 465 -23.89 -27.73 13.68
C LYS A 465 -23.30 -28.35 14.97
N ALA A 466 -22.36 -29.28 14.83
CA ALA A 466 -21.70 -29.92 15.96
C ALA A 466 -20.59 -29.05 16.60
N PHE A 467 -20.13 -28.00 15.91
CA PHE A 467 -19.07 -27.13 16.39
C PHE A 467 -19.62 -26.14 17.43
N SER A 468 -19.07 -26.17 18.65
CA SER A 468 -19.48 -25.27 19.72
C SER A 468 -18.62 -24.01 19.74
N ILE A 469 -19.18 -22.87 19.30
CA ILE A 469 -18.51 -21.57 19.36
C ILE A 469 -18.08 -21.19 20.78
N GLN A 470 -18.89 -21.54 21.79
CA GLN A 470 -18.58 -21.28 23.20
C GLN A 470 -17.38 -22.11 23.68
N LYS A 471 -17.26 -23.37 23.23
CA LYS A 471 -16.09 -24.21 23.53
C LYS A 471 -14.84 -23.65 22.84
N PHE A 472 -14.95 -23.26 21.57
CA PHE A 472 -13.87 -22.62 20.82
C PHE A 472 -13.36 -21.36 21.53
N GLN A 473 -14.25 -20.44 21.92
CA GLN A 473 -13.89 -19.20 22.60
C GLN A 473 -13.12 -19.43 23.91
N LYS A 474 -13.45 -20.49 24.66
CA LYS A 474 -12.72 -20.88 25.89
C LYS A 474 -11.29 -21.36 25.62
N THR A 475 -10.97 -21.73 24.38
CA THR A 475 -9.63 -22.20 23.98
C THR A 475 -8.71 -21.08 23.49
N CYS A 476 -9.26 -19.85 23.35
CA CYS A 476 -8.50 -18.66 22.97
C CYS A 476 -7.62 -18.13 24.12
N GLY A 477 -6.82 -17.10 23.84
CA GLY A 477 -6.03 -16.40 24.86
C GLY A 477 -5.01 -17.30 25.54
N LEU A 478 -5.06 -17.39 26.87
CA LEU A 478 -4.08 -18.13 27.68
C LEU A 478 -4.03 -19.62 27.35
N TYR A 479 -5.16 -20.25 27.01
CA TYR A 479 -5.18 -21.68 26.68
C TYR A 479 -4.43 -21.96 25.38
N PHE A 480 -4.67 -21.14 24.35
CA PHE A 480 -3.90 -21.16 23.11
C PHE A 480 -2.41 -20.93 23.38
N LEU A 481 -2.06 -19.89 24.15
CA LEU A 481 -0.66 -19.56 24.46
C LEU A 481 0.06 -20.71 25.18
N ALA A 482 -0.60 -21.40 26.10
CA ALA A 482 -0.03 -22.56 26.79
C ALA A 482 0.26 -23.72 25.82
N ARG A 483 -0.72 -24.10 24.97
CA ARG A 483 -0.52 -25.16 23.95
C ARG A 483 0.53 -24.77 22.92
N TRP A 484 0.51 -23.52 22.47
CA TRP A 484 1.49 -22.95 21.55
C TRP A 484 2.90 -22.98 22.13
N THR A 485 3.09 -22.55 23.38
CA THR A 485 4.41 -22.56 24.04
C THR A 485 4.97 -23.98 24.13
N TRP A 486 4.14 -24.95 24.53
CA TRP A 486 4.52 -26.35 24.56
C TRP A 486 4.93 -26.87 23.17
N ALA A 487 4.14 -26.57 22.14
CA ALA A 487 4.46 -26.94 20.76
C ALA A 487 5.75 -26.25 20.27
N TYR A 488 5.93 -24.96 20.55
CA TYR A 488 7.09 -24.21 20.12
C TYR A 488 8.39 -24.77 20.73
N LEU A 489 8.38 -25.02 22.05
CA LEU A 489 9.54 -25.56 22.77
C LEU A 489 9.85 -27.03 22.42
N SER A 490 8.83 -27.86 22.19
CA SER A 490 9.03 -29.27 21.82
C SER A 490 9.71 -29.45 20.45
N LYS A 491 9.51 -28.53 19.49
CA LYS A 491 10.27 -28.49 18.22
C LYS A 491 11.77 -28.26 18.49
N GLY A 492 12.11 -27.38 19.43
CA GLY A 492 13.50 -27.13 19.86
C GLY A 492 14.14 -28.34 20.54
N LEU A 493 13.38 -29.08 21.34
CA LEU A 493 13.83 -30.34 21.96
C LEU A 493 14.05 -31.46 20.93
N GLN A 494 13.19 -31.61 19.91
CA GLN A 494 13.40 -32.56 18.80
C GLN A 494 14.63 -32.22 17.94
N LEU A 495 14.84 -30.94 17.63
CA LEU A 495 16.03 -30.47 16.90
C LEU A 495 17.32 -30.68 17.70
N ASN A 496 17.30 -30.45 19.01
CA ASN A 496 18.44 -30.72 19.89
C ASN A 496 18.71 -32.22 20.04
N TYR A 497 17.67 -33.07 20.09
CA TYR A 497 17.83 -34.52 20.08
C TYR A 497 18.44 -35.04 18.76
N GLN A 498 18.08 -34.46 17.62
CA GLN A 498 18.71 -34.80 16.32
C GLN A 498 20.18 -34.34 16.25
N LYS A 499 20.52 -33.15 16.76
CA LYS A 499 21.92 -32.67 16.85
C LYS A 499 22.78 -33.52 17.81
N LEU A 500 22.22 -33.95 18.93
CA LEU A 500 22.88 -34.87 19.88
C LEU A 500 23.07 -36.28 19.30
N TRP A 501 22.25 -36.70 18.33
CA TRP A 501 22.39 -38.00 17.68
C TRP A 501 23.46 -38.04 16.57
N THR A 502 23.82 -36.88 16.00
CA THR A 502 24.96 -36.75 15.07
C THR A 502 26.33 -36.68 15.76
N SER A 503 26.38 -36.73 17.09
CA SER A 503 27.62 -36.80 17.87
C SER A 503 27.53 -37.91 18.93
N LYS A 504 27.97 -39.14 18.61
CA LYS A 504 28.32 -40.18 19.61
C LYS A 504 29.84 -40.04 19.90
N LEU A 505 30.42 -40.14 21.11
CA LEU A 505 30.15 -40.81 22.40
C LEU A 505 30.65 -39.90 23.57
N PHE A 506 30.13 -39.96 24.81
CA PHE A 506 30.42 -40.97 25.85
C PHE A 506 29.36 -41.01 26.98
N VAL A 507 29.29 -42.17 27.63
CA VAL A 507 28.32 -42.63 28.64
C VAL A 507 28.66 -42.17 30.07
N ALA A 508 27.66 -41.78 30.87
CA ALA A 508 27.46 -42.15 32.29
C ALA A 508 26.14 -41.55 32.83
N GLY A 509 25.41 -42.33 33.65
CA GLY A 509 23.97 -42.17 33.88
C GLY A 509 23.52 -41.45 35.15
N ALA A 510 22.20 -41.38 35.31
CA ALA A 510 21.47 -41.68 36.55
C ALA A 510 19.96 -41.61 36.28
N VAL A 511 19.28 -42.72 36.56
CA VAL A 511 17.82 -42.83 36.67
C VAL A 511 17.44 -42.48 38.10
N ALA A 512 16.49 -41.56 38.30
CA ALA A 512 15.67 -41.54 39.51
C ALA A 512 14.29 -40.90 39.23
N SER A 513 13.28 -41.55 39.78
CA SER A 513 11.90 -41.64 39.31
C SER A 513 10.91 -40.71 40.02
N PHE A 514 9.76 -40.51 39.36
CA PHE A 514 8.39 -40.32 39.85
C PHE A 514 8.08 -40.28 41.37
N ALA A 515 7.27 -39.29 41.78
CA ALA A 515 6.01 -39.42 42.57
C ALA A 515 5.41 -38.01 42.80
N VAL A 516 4.31 -37.61 42.17
CA VAL A 516 2.89 -37.78 42.57
C VAL A 516 2.54 -37.24 43.96
N LEU A 517 1.59 -36.30 43.96
CA LEU A 517 0.85 -35.71 45.07
C LEU A 517 0.38 -36.72 46.15
N TYR A 518 0.66 -36.40 47.41
CA TYR A 518 -0.26 -36.53 48.55
C TYR A 518 0.33 -35.69 49.71
N SER A 519 -0.21 -34.50 50.00
CA SER A 519 -1.27 -34.24 50.99
C SER A 519 -0.75 -33.78 52.36
N ILE A 520 -1.29 -32.61 52.73
CA ILE A 520 -1.71 -32.20 54.09
C ILE A 520 -0.64 -31.62 55.02
N ASN A 521 -0.79 -30.29 55.19
CA ASN A 521 -0.78 -29.50 56.41
C ASN A 521 0.32 -29.68 57.47
N LYS A 522 0.78 -28.49 57.87
CA LYS A 522 0.86 -27.95 59.25
C LYS A 522 2.27 -27.83 59.86
N PHE A 523 2.40 -26.71 60.59
CA PHE A 523 3.50 -26.21 61.43
C PHE A 523 4.56 -25.41 60.68
N SER A 524 4.58 -24.06 60.72
CA SER A 524 4.65 -23.12 61.86
C SER A 524 5.96 -23.19 62.63
N ALA A 525 6.55 -22.00 62.84
CA ALA A 525 7.79 -21.65 63.54
C ALA A 525 9.07 -21.94 62.74
N LYS A 526 9.94 -20.97 62.43
CA LYS A 526 10.36 -19.76 63.15
C LYS A 526 10.59 -18.59 62.20
#